data_AF-A0A8J6YB56-F1
#
_entry.id   AF-A0A8J6YB56-F1
#
_cell.length_a   1.000
_cell.length_b   1.000
_cell.length_c   1.000
_cell.angle_alpha   90.00
_cell.angle_beta   90.00
_cell.angle_gamma   90.00
#
_symmetry.space_group_name_H-M   'P 1'
#
loop_
_entity.id
_entity.type
_entity.pdbx_description
1 polymer ?
#
loop_
_entity_poly.entity_id
_entity_poly.type
_entity_poly.pdbx_seq_one_letter_code
_entity_poly.pdbx_strand_id
1 'polypeptide(L)' 'MTGTIMGTPGYMAPEQVRGKTADHRSDIFALGCVLYELVVGKRAFGGDTTPDTMAAILKEEPP' A
#
# COMPACT_ATOMS: atom_id res chain seq x y z
N MET A 1 -4.13 -7.28 -22.81
CA MET A 1 -4.72 -7.72 -21.54
C MET A 1 -4.39 -6.69 -20.49
N THR A 2 -5.41 -6.00 -19.99
CA THR A 2 -5.30 -4.93 -18.99
C THR A 2 -4.62 -5.50 -17.75
N GLY A 3 -3.48 -4.92 -17.36
CA GLY A 3 -2.66 -5.43 -16.24
C GLY A 3 -3.52 -5.58 -15.00
N THR A 4 -3.76 -6.83 -14.60
CA THR A 4 -4.46 -7.15 -13.37
C THR A 4 -3.64 -6.58 -12.23
N ILE A 5 -4.15 -5.55 -11.56
CA ILE A 5 -3.59 -5.09 -10.28
C ILE A 5 -3.77 -6.27 -9.32
N MET A 6 -2.70 -7.05 -9.14
CA MET A 6 -2.70 -8.22 -8.28
C MET A 6 -2.19 -7.77 -6.90
N GLY A 7 -3.11 -7.71 -5.92
CA GLY A 7 -2.82 -7.31 -4.55
C GLY A 7 -3.98 -6.53 -3.93
N THR A 8 -4.03 -6.47 -2.59
CA THR A 8 -4.96 -5.59 -1.87
C THR A 8 -4.30 -4.21 -1.75
N PRO A 9 -4.87 -3.14 -2.36
CA PRO A 9 -4.16 -1.87 -2.55
C PRO A 9 -3.53 -1.26 -1.30
N GLY A 10 -4.16 -1.39 -0.13
CA GLY A 10 -3.70 -0.81 1.13
C GLY A 10 -2.38 -1.35 1.70
N TYR A 11 -1.78 -2.39 1.09
CA TYR A 11 -0.51 -2.97 1.55
C TYR A 11 0.60 -2.95 0.48
N MET A 12 0.35 -2.35 -0.69
CA MET A 12 1.38 -2.25 -1.73
C MET A 12 2.44 -1.22 -1.37
N ALA A 13 3.71 -1.58 -1.55
CA ALA A 13 4.81 -0.65 -1.32
C ALA A 13 4.87 0.46 -2.40
N PRO A 14 5.42 1.65 -2.09
CA PRO A 14 5.49 2.78 -3.03
C PRO A 14 6.17 2.45 -4.37
N GLU A 15 7.15 1.56 -4.38
CA GLU A 15 7.80 1.06 -5.60
C GLU A 15 6.88 0.21 -6.46
N GLN A 16 6.02 -0.63 -5.85
CA GLN A 16 5.04 -1.44 -6.56
C GLN A 16 3.96 -0.56 -7.20
N VAL A 17 3.48 0.45 -6.49
CA VAL A 17 2.52 1.44 -7.02
C VAL A 17 3.11 2.20 -8.22
N ARG A 18 4.43 2.46 -8.20
CA ARG A 18 5.16 3.10 -9.31
C ARG A 18 5.53 2.13 -10.44
N GLY A 19 5.16 0.85 -10.35
CA GLY A 19 5.49 -0.17 -11.35
C GLY A 19 6.98 -0.52 -11.40
N LYS A 20 7.73 -0.25 -10.33
CA LYS A 20 9.14 -0.66 -10.18
C LYS A 20 9.21 -2.10 -9.65
N THR A 21 10.37 -2.72 -9.83
CA THR A 21 10.65 -4.04 -9.26
C THR A 21 10.59 -3.99 -7.73
N ALA A 22 9.76 -4.83 -7.15
CA ALA A 22 9.72 -5.05 -5.70
C ALA A 22 10.98 -5.81 -5.25
N ASP A 23 11.44 -5.52 -4.03
CA ASP A 23 12.46 -6.29 -3.34
C ASP A 23 12.02 -6.52 -1.89
N HIS A 24 12.91 -7.09 -1.06
CA HIS A 24 12.63 -7.39 0.35
C HIS A 24 12.12 -6.19 1.17
N ARG A 25 12.37 -4.95 0.74
CA ARG A 25 11.85 -3.75 1.42
C ARG A 25 10.34 -3.59 1.24
N SER A 26 9.78 -4.13 0.15
CA SER A 26 8.34 -4.15 -0.06
C SER A 26 7.63 -5.01 0.98
N ASP A 27 8.25 -6.12 1.40
CA ASP A 27 7.73 -6.97 2.48
C ASP A 27 7.74 -6.24 3.83
N ILE A 28 8.80 -5.46 4.12
CA ILE A 28 8.89 -4.64 5.34
C ILE A 28 7.78 -3.57 5.36
N PHE A 29 7.53 -2.93 4.22
CA PHE A 29 6.43 -1.96 4.10
C PHE A 29 5.07 -2.62 4.37
N ALA A 30 4.79 -3.74 3.73
CA ALA A 30 3.54 -4.47 3.91
C ALA A 30 3.36 -4.93 5.37
N LEU A 31 4.42 -5.44 6.00
CA LEU A 31 4.43 -5.78 7.42
C LEU A 31 4.11 -4.56 8.29
N GLY A 32 4.70 -3.40 8.00
CA GLY A 32 4.40 -2.15 8.70
C GLY A 32 2.92 -1.75 8.60
N CYS A 33 2.33 -1.85 7.42
CA CYS A 33 0.90 -1.60 7.21
C CYS A 33 0.01 -2.54 8.03
N VAL A 34 0.35 -3.84 8.05
CA VAL A 34 -0.38 -4.84 8.85
C VAL A 34 -0.24 -4.56 10.35
N LEU A 35 0.97 -4.27 10.83
CA LEU A 35 1.21 -3.95 12.24
C LEU A 35 0.43 -2.70 12.66
N TYR A 36 0.44 -1.65 11.83
CA TYR A 36 -0.36 -0.45 12.07
C TYR A 36 -1.86 -0.81 12.16
N GLU A 37 -2.39 -1.61 11.23
CA GLU A 37 -3.80 -1.99 11.24
C GLU A 37 -4.19 -2.82 12.46
N LEU A 38 -3.32 -3.71 12.92
CA LEU A 38 -3.52 -4.49 14.14
C LEU A 38 -3.52 -3.62 15.41
N VAL A 39 -2.70 -2.57 15.46
CA VAL A 39 -2.58 -1.68 16.62
C VAL A 39 -3.70 -0.64 16.63
N VAL A 40 -3.99 -0.02 15.49
CA VAL A 40 -4.89 1.13 15.38
C VAL A 40 -6.33 0.70 15.02
N GLY A 41 -6.52 -0.52 14.52
CA GLY A 41 -7.82 -1.04 14.09
C GLY A 41 -8.32 -0.46 12.76
N LYS A 42 -7.47 0.31 12.05
CA LYS A 42 -7.74 0.88 10.73
C LYS A 42 -6.50 0.77 9.85
N ARG A 43 -6.66 0.68 8.54
CA ARG A 43 -5.54 0.63 7.60
C ARG A 43 -4.66 1.88 7.69
N ALA A 44 -3.35 1.69 7.50
CA ALA A 44 -2.37 2.78 7.44
C ALA A 44 -2.60 3.72 6.26
N PHE A 45 -2.99 3.17 5.12
CA PHE A 45 -3.34 3.91 3.91
C PHE A 45 -4.68 3.43 3.37
N GLY A 46 -5.53 4.37 2.97
CA GLY A 46 -6.85 4.10 2.41
C GLY A 46 -7.40 5.32 1.68
N GLY A 47 -8.39 5.10 0.84
CA GLY A 47 -9.13 6.14 0.13
C GLY A 47 -10.44 5.57 -0.41
N ASP A 48 -11.30 6.44 -0.93
CA ASP A 48 -12.63 6.04 -1.42
C ASP A 48 -12.54 5.11 -2.63
N THR A 49 -11.45 5.20 -3.39
CA THR A 49 -11.16 4.34 -4.55
C THR A 49 -9.75 3.73 -4.49
N THR A 50 -9.50 2.73 -5.34
CA THR A 50 -8.17 2.13 -5.51
C THR A 50 -7.12 3.18 -5.91
N PRO A 51 -7.35 4.06 -6.91
CA PRO A 51 -6.44 5.17 -7.21
C PRO A 51 -6.17 6.09 -6.02
N ASP A 52 -7.18 6.38 -5.19
CA ASP A 52 -7.00 7.24 -4.00
C ASP A 52 -6.10 6.57 -2.97
N THR A 53 -6.31 5.27 -2.73
CA THR A 53 -5.44 4.48 -1.85
C THR A 53 -3.99 4.46 -2.35
N MET A 54 -3.80 4.29 -3.66
CA MET A 54 -2.47 4.36 -4.28
C MET A 54 -1.84 5.75 -4.16
N ALA A 55 -2.62 6.81 -4.30
CA ALA A 55 -2.14 8.18 -4.10
C ALA A 55 -1.70 8.43 -2.66
N ALA A 56 -2.47 7.94 -1.68
CA ALA A 56 -2.13 8.05 -0.26
C ALA A 56 -0.78 7.37 0.06
N ILE A 57 -0.56 6.15 -0.44
CA ILE A 57 0.72 5.42 -0.28
C ILE A 57 1.93 6.23 -0.77
N LEU A 58 1.75 7.08 -1.79
CA LEU A 58 2.84 7.83 -2.40
C LEU A 58 3.09 9.20 -1.76
N LYS A 59 2.14 9.74 -1.00
CA LYS A 59 2.09 11.17 -0.65
C LYS A 59 1.81 11.46 0.82
N GLU A 60 1.22 10.51 1.53
CA GLU A 60 0.70 10.73 2.88
C GLU A 60 1.53 9.95 3.91
N GLU A 61 1.47 10.40 5.15
CA GLU A 61 1.93 9.64 6.31
C GLU A 61 0.72 8.96 6.98
N PRO A 62 0.91 7.78 7.60
CA PRO A 62 -0.15 7.14 8.36
C PRO A 62 -0.67 8.06 9.49
N PRO A 63 -2.00 8.16 9.68
CA PRO A 63 -2.62 9.08 10.63
C PRO A 63 -2.51 8.67 12.11
#